data_AF-A0A920MIC6-F1
#
_entry.id   AF-A0A920MIC6-F1
#
_cell.length_a   1.000
_cell.length_b   1.000
_cell.length_c   1.000
_cell.angle_alpha   90.00
_cell.angle_beta   90.00
_cell.angle_gamma   90.00
#
_symmetry.space_group_name_H-M   'P 1'
#
loop_
_entity.id
_entity.type
_entity.pdbx_description
1 polymer ?
#
loop_
_entity_poly.entity_id
_entity_poly.type
_entity_poly.pdbx_seq_one_letter_code
_entity_poly.pdbx_strand_id
1 'polypeptide(L)' 'MTDKTGSQCIVAAVDAKKESAERWAVYTHGGRKKTELNALSWCIDLEKRGAGEIFLQVWIKMVLKKVLILIY' A
#
# COMPACT_ATOMS: atom_id res chain seq x y z
N MET A 1 -4.53 5.97 -16.93
CA MET A 1 -3.81 4.70 -17.21
C MET A 1 -4.73 3.50 -17.04
N THR A 2 -5.59 3.49 -16.01
CA THR A 2 -6.65 2.48 -15.81
C THR A 2 -7.71 2.42 -16.92
N ASP A 3 -8.01 3.51 -17.61
CA ASP A 3 -8.96 3.49 -18.74
C ASP A 3 -8.45 2.69 -19.97
N LYS A 4 -7.16 2.34 -20.02
CA LYS A 4 -6.54 1.64 -21.16
C LYS A 4 -6.17 0.18 -20.86
N THR A 5 -6.12 -0.21 -19.59
CA THR A 5 -5.75 -1.55 -19.15
C THR A 5 -6.53 -1.82 -17.87
N GLY A 6 -7.46 -2.78 -17.89
CA GLY A 6 -8.30 -3.06 -16.72
C GLY A 6 -7.49 -3.27 -15.43
N SER A 7 -8.12 -3.04 -14.28
CA SER A 7 -7.50 -3.00 -12.95
C SER A 7 -6.66 -4.24 -12.61
N GLN A 8 -6.92 -5.37 -13.25
CA GLN A 8 -6.13 -6.61 -13.15
C GLN A 8 -4.63 -6.50 -13.49
N CYS A 9 -4.15 -5.40 -14.10
CA CYS A 9 -2.74 -5.25 -14.48
C CYS A 9 -1.95 -4.22 -13.65
N ILE A 10 -2.52 -3.66 -12.59
CA ILE A 10 -1.87 -2.59 -11.81
C ILE A 10 -1.58 -3.06 -10.39
N VAL A 11 -0.29 -3.20 -10.09
CA VAL A 11 0.22 -3.46 -8.73
C VAL A 11 0.76 -2.15 -8.16
N ALA A 12 0.17 -1.69 -7.05
CA ALA A 12 0.67 -0.51 -6.34
C ALA A 12 1.63 -0.93 -5.22
N ALA A 13 2.88 -0.47 -5.28
CA ALA A 13 3.86 -0.66 -4.20
C ALA A 13 3.77 0.50 -3.19
N VAL A 14 3.58 0.18 -1.92
CA VAL A 14 3.48 1.15 -0.83
C VAL A 14 4.51 0.82 0.25
N ASP A 15 5.47 1.72 0.47
CA ASP A 15 6.38 1.63 1.62
C ASP A 15 5.70 2.30 2.81
N ALA A 16 5.50 1.56 3.90
CA ALA A 16 4.89 2.08 5.12
C ALA A 16 5.77 1.85 6.34
N LYS A 17 5.83 2.87 7.21
CA LYS A 17 6.52 2.77 8.51
C LYS A 17 5.58 3.18 9.62
N LYS A 18 5.59 2.41 10.71
CA LYS A 18 4.81 2.70 11.91
C LYS A 18 5.42 3.91 12.61
N GLU A 19 4.60 4.94 12.83
CA GLU A 19 5.01 6.16 13.54
C GLU A 19 4.47 6.20 14.96
N SER A 20 3.30 5.60 15.18
CA SER A 20 2.69 5.47 16.51
C SER A 20 1.85 4.19 16.58
N ALA A 21 1.25 3.91 17.74
CA ALA A 21 0.37 2.75 17.92
C ALA A 21 -0.73 2.68 16.84
N GLU A 22 -1.25 3.83 16.43
CA GLU A 22 -2.43 3.97 15.56
C GLU A 22 -2.12 4.56 14.17
N ARG A 23 -0.84 4.86 13.88
CA ARG A 23 -0.46 5.52 12.62
C ARG A 23 0.67 4.83 11.90
N TRP A 24 0.42 4.58 10.62
CA TRP A 24 1.42 4.19 9.63
C TRP A 24 1.53 5.29 8.60
N ALA A 25 2.73 5.82 8.40
CA ALA A 25 2.97 6.83 7.37
C ALA A 25 3.55 6.17 6.11
N VAL A 26 3.17 6.69 4.94
CA VAL A 26 3.75 6.27 3.66
C VAL A 26 5.08 6.97 3.46
N TYR A 27 6.06 6.21 2.97
CA TYR A 27 7.37 6.70 2.59
C TYR A 27 7.57 6.53 1.09
N THR A 28 8.45 7.34 0.53
CA THR A 28 8.83 7.30 -0.89
C THR A 28 10.35 7.29 -1.01
N HIS A 29 10.84 7.12 -2.24
CA HIS A 29 12.27 7.06 -2.54
C HIS A 29 12.97 5.90 -1.80
N GLY A 30 12.28 4.77 -1.65
CA GLY A 30 12.77 3.58 -0.93
C GLY A 30 12.86 3.81 0.57
N GLY A 31 11.79 4.29 1.19
CA GLY A 31 11.75 4.52 2.64
C GLY A 31 12.48 5.78 3.16
N ARG A 32 13.07 6.61 2.29
CA ARG A 32 13.91 7.77 2.70
C ARG A 32 13.12 9.05 2.93
N LYS A 33 12.01 9.25 2.23
CA LYS A 33 11.22 10.48 2.30
C LYS A 33 9.83 10.18 2.85
N LYS A 34 9.55 10.68 4.05
CA LYS A 34 8.23 10.63 4.69
C LYS A 34 7.22 11.47 3.90
N THR A 35 5.98 10.99 3.86
CA THR A 35 4.81 11.75 3.41
C THR A 35 3.84 11.97 4.57
N GLU A 36 2.89 12.88 4.39
CA GLU A 36 1.80 13.10 5.36
C GLU A 36 0.66 12.08 5.25
N LEU A 37 0.75 11.15 4.30
CA LEU A 37 -0.29 10.17 4.03
C LEU A 37 -0.27 9.06 5.07
N ASN A 38 -1.47 8.71 5.56
CA ASN A 38 -1.68 7.48 6.30
C ASN A 38 -1.71 6.30 5.31
N ALA A 39 -0.94 5.25 5.59
CA ALA A 39 -0.82 4.10 4.71
C ALA A 39 -2.16 3.39 4.45
N LEU A 40 -3.04 3.30 5.45
CA LEU A 40 -4.34 2.67 5.29
C LEU A 40 -5.24 3.48 4.36
N SER A 41 -5.35 4.79 4.61
CA SER A 41 -6.13 5.70 3.75
C SER A 41 -5.59 5.73 2.32
N TRP A 42 -4.28 5.65 2.16
CA TRP A 42 -3.62 5.60 0.86
C TRP A 42 -3.91 4.31 0.09
N CYS A 43 -3.90 3.15 0.74
CA CYS A 43 -4.28 1.89 0.10
C CYS A 43 -5.73 1.91 -0.40
N ILE A 44 -6.66 2.46 0.38
CA ILE A 44 -8.07 2.60 -0.03
C ILE A 44 -8.19 3.53 -1.26
N ASP A 45 -7.42 4.62 -1.29
CA ASP A 45 -7.41 5.52 -2.43
C ASP A 45 -6.79 4.87 -3.68
N LEU A 46 -5.76 4.04 -3.52
CA LEU A 46 -5.15 3.28 -4.62
C LEU A 46 -6.11 2.27 -5.24
N GLU A 47 -6.88 1.55 -4.41
CA GLU A 47 -7.94 0.65 -4.89
C GLU A 47 -9.00 1.42 -5.69
N LYS A 48 -9.49 2.55 -5.17
CA LYS A 48 -10.45 3.42 -5.88
C LYS A 48 -9.91 3.97 -7.19
N ARG A 49 -8.59 4.19 -7.27
CA ARG A 49 -7.90 4.59 -8.51
C ARG A 49 -7.69 3.44 -9.48
N GLY A 50 -8.05 2.22 -9.11
CA GLY A 50 -8.06 1.02 -9.95
C GLY A 50 -6.80 0.16 -9.84
N ALA A 51 -6.07 0.21 -8.72
CA ALA A 51 -5.07 -0.81 -8.40
C ALA A 51 -5.78 -2.14 -8.10
N GLY A 52 -5.48 -3.19 -8.88
CA GLY A 52 -6.03 -4.53 -8.66
C GLY A 52 -5.30 -5.30 -7.55
N GLU A 53 -4.03 -4.97 -7.31
CA GLU A 53 -3.25 -5.52 -6.20
C GLU A 53 -2.45 -4.43 -5.50
N ILE A 54 -2.34 -4.53 -4.19
CA ILE A 54 -1.53 -3.61 -3.37
C ILE A 54 -0.44 -4.42 -2.67
N PHE A 55 0.80 -4.08 -2.96
CA PHE A 55 1.97 -4.64 -2.32
C PHE A 55 2.49 -3.69 -1.25
N LEU A 56 2.20 -4.00 0.01
CA LEU A 56 2.57 -3.19 1.16
C LEU A 56 3.90 -3.68 1.77
N GLN A 57 4.95 -2.86 1.68
CA GLN A 57 6.21 -3.09 2.37
C GLN A 57 6.21 -2.38 3.73
N VAL A 58 5.98 -3.12 4.80
CA VAL A 58 6.11 -2.62 6.17
C VAL A 58 7.54 -2.78 6.68
N TRP A 59 8.15 -1.69 7.17
CA TRP A 59 9.50 -1.70 7.76
C TRP A 59 9.51 -2.21 9.22
N ILE A 60 8.80 -3.30 9.48
CA ILE A 60 8.91 -4.12 10.68
C ILE A 60 9.41 -5.48 10.19
N LYS A 61 10.50 -6.00 10.77
CA LYS A 61 11.00 -7.36 10.47
C LYS A 61 9.95 -8.40 10.88
N MET A 62 8.92 -8.61 10.06
CA MET A 62 8.02 -9.75 10.10
C MET A 62 7.70 -10.12 8.65
N VAL A 63 8.31 -11.23 8.20
CA VAL A 63 7.94 -11.91 6.96
C VAL A 63 6.55 -12.49 7.16
N LEU A 64 5.54 -11.88 6.57
CA LEU A 64 4.24 -12.52 6.35
C LEU A 64 3.97 -12.50 4.84
N LYS A 65 4.31 -13.63 4.21
CA LYS A 65 3.81 -14.00 2.89
C LYS A 65 2.29 -14.23 3.02
N LYS A 66 1.56 -13.76 2.01
CA LYS A 66 0.11 -13.85 1.79
C LYS A 66 -0.72 -12.80 2.54
N VAL A 67 -1.01 -11.69 1.85
CA VAL A 67 -2.27 -10.99 2.01
C VAL A 67 -3.35 -11.94 1.50
N LEU A 68 -4.02 -12.59 2.44
CA LEU A 68 -5.17 -13.45 2.19
C LEU A 68 -6.36 -12.52 1.94
N ILE A 69 -6.86 -12.51 0.70
CA ILE A 69 -8.17 -11.93 0.36
C ILE A 69 -9.20 -12.78 1.11
N LEU A 70 -9.72 -12.27 2.23
CA LEU A 70 -10.96 -12.78 2.82
C LEU A 70 -12.09 -11.87 2.34
N ILE A 71 -12.79 -12.34 1.30
CA ILE A 71 -14.18 -12.00 1.07
C ILE A 71 -14.95 -13.30 1.35
N TYR A 72 -15.38 -13.47 2.60
CA TYR A 72 -16.50 -14.29 3.05
C TYR A 72 -17.07 -13.61 4.31
#